data_AF-A0A7S2HHM3-F1
#
_entry.id   AF-A0A7S2HHM3-F1
#
_cell.length_a   1.000
_cell.length_b   1.000
_cell.length_c   1.000
_cell.angle_alpha   90.00
_cell.angle_beta   90.00
_cell.angle_gamma   90.00
#
_symmetry.space_group_name_H-M   'P 1'
#
loop_
_entity.id
_entity.type
_entity.pdbx_description
1 polymer ?
#
loop_
_entity_poly.entity_id
_entity_poly.type
_entity_poly.pdbx_seq_one_letter_code
_entity_poly.pdbx_strand_id
1 'polypeptide(L)'
;AGPLCDNEGRPFDTVRVVVNFLSVGATYGERVLKRSRFSARLFDYEGVRKCVTHLTKNLGLIVIGVVYENFWAVSDTGDERWTVPEDIVALCETIELTPRLRGQQHRSAHDEMTIKCAYRRNCRFLDNDNYFDWRSW
;
A
#
# COMPACT_ATOMS: atom_id res chain seq x y z
N ALA A 1 0.42 32.82 -2.95
CA ALA A 1 -0.21 32.11 -1.82
C ALA A 1 0.87 31.29 -1.13
N GLY A 2 0.92 31.28 0.21
CA GLY A 2 1.83 30.39 0.93
C GLY A 2 1.50 28.92 0.67
N PRO A 3 2.41 27.98 0.99
CA PRO A 3 2.11 26.56 0.88
C PRO A 3 0.90 26.20 1.74
N LEU A 4 0.04 25.32 1.25
CA LEU A 4 -1.03 24.74 2.06
C LEU A 4 -0.39 23.89 3.16
N CYS A 5 -0.82 24.09 4.41
CA CYS A 5 -0.31 23.39 5.57
C CYS A 5 -1.43 22.66 6.32
N ASP A 6 -1.04 21.66 7.12
CA ASP A 6 -1.95 21.03 8.08
C ASP A 6 -2.16 21.88 9.35
N ASN A 7 -2.92 21.33 10.30
CA ASN A 7 -3.22 22.00 11.57
C ASN A 7 -1.98 22.21 12.48
N GLU A 8 -0.85 21.56 12.17
CA GLU A 8 0.43 21.71 12.87
C GLU A 8 1.37 22.68 12.13
N GLY A 9 0.92 23.29 11.02
CA GLY A 9 1.70 24.21 10.20
C GLY A 9 2.71 23.53 9.28
N ARG A 10 2.67 22.19 9.16
CA ARG A 10 3.58 21.44 8.28
C ARG A 10 3.11 21.59 6.82
N PRO A 11 4.00 21.90 5.86
CA PRO A 11 3.62 22.02 4.46
C PRO A 11 3.25 20.65 3.89
N PHE A 12 2.18 20.58 3.08
CA PHE A 12 1.78 19.33 2.45
C PHE A 12 2.77 18.90 1.35
N ASP A 13 3.24 17.65 1.41
CA ASP A 13 3.91 17.01 0.29
C ASP A 13 2.83 16.45 -0.66
N THR A 14 2.67 17.13 -1.79
CA THR A 14 1.70 16.77 -2.84
C THR A 14 2.29 15.88 -3.93
N VAL A 15 3.60 15.63 -3.88
CA VAL A 15 4.35 14.87 -4.89
C VAL A 15 4.51 13.41 -4.43
N ARG A 16 4.64 13.17 -3.13
CA ARG A 16 4.73 11.81 -2.57
C ARG A 16 3.35 11.22 -2.25
N VAL A 17 3.26 9.91 -2.44
CA VAL A 17 2.12 9.09 -2.03
C VAL A 17 2.59 7.79 -1.41
N VAL A 18 2.03 7.46 -0.24
CA VAL A 18 2.23 6.17 0.42
C VAL A 18 1.17 5.19 -0.07
N VAL A 19 1.54 3.98 -0.48
CA VAL A 19 0.61 2.99 -1.06
C VAL A 19 0.61 1.72 -0.21
N ASN A 20 -0.55 1.35 0.32
CA ASN A 20 -0.74 0.06 0.98
C ASN A 20 -0.83 -1.05 -0.07
N PHE A 21 0.26 -1.80 -0.27
CA PHE A 21 0.31 -2.83 -1.33
C PHE A 21 -0.68 -3.96 -1.09
N LEU A 22 -0.93 -4.33 0.17
CA LEU A 22 -1.84 -5.42 0.50
C LEU A 22 -3.28 -5.06 0.17
N SER A 23 -3.70 -3.85 0.52
CA SER A 23 -5.02 -3.35 0.18
C SER A 23 -5.23 -3.29 -1.33
N VAL A 24 -4.27 -2.73 -2.07
CA VAL A 24 -4.31 -2.65 -3.53
C VAL A 24 -4.35 -4.03 -4.18
N GLY A 25 -3.42 -4.92 -3.79
CA GLY A 25 -3.30 -6.25 -4.35
C GLY A 25 -4.51 -7.14 -4.04
N ALA A 26 -5.02 -7.10 -2.81
CA ALA A 26 -6.22 -7.84 -2.41
C ALA A 26 -7.48 -7.30 -3.12
N THR A 27 -7.61 -5.97 -3.23
CA THR A 27 -8.71 -5.33 -3.97
C THR A 27 -8.69 -5.75 -5.44
N TYR A 28 -7.51 -5.80 -6.06
CA TYR A 28 -7.39 -6.22 -7.45
C TYR A 28 -7.81 -7.68 -7.64
N GLY A 29 -7.31 -8.59 -6.80
CA GLY A 29 -7.69 -10.00 -6.89
C GLY A 29 -9.19 -10.22 -6.67
N GLU A 30 -9.81 -9.51 -5.72
CA GLU A 30 -11.25 -9.57 -5.50
C GLU A 30 -12.05 -8.96 -6.66
N ARG A 31 -11.79 -7.70 -7.00
CA ARG A 31 -12.68 -6.91 -7.87
C ARG A 31 -12.42 -7.12 -9.35
N VAL A 32 -11.16 -7.34 -9.73
CA VAL A 32 -10.74 -7.48 -11.13
C VAL A 32 -10.65 -8.95 -11.52
N LEU A 33 -9.93 -9.76 -10.73
CA LEU A 33 -9.76 -11.18 -11.01
C LEU A 33 -10.93 -12.05 -10.52
N LYS A 34 -11.91 -11.45 -9.82
CA LYS A 34 -13.10 -12.13 -9.29
C LYS A 34 -12.76 -13.33 -8.39
N ARG A 35 -11.60 -13.27 -7.71
CA ARG A 35 -11.19 -14.32 -6.76
C ARG A 35 -12.09 -14.25 -5.54
N SER A 36 -12.54 -15.42 -5.10
CA SER A 36 -13.35 -15.54 -3.89
C SER A 36 -12.54 -15.16 -2.66
N ARG A 37 -13.16 -14.52 -1.67
CA ARG A 37 -12.54 -14.26 -0.36
C ARG A 37 -12.16 -15.54 0.39
N PHE A 38 -12.79 -16.66 0.03
CA PHE A 38 -12.48 -17.98 0.57
C PHE A 38 -11.29 -18.64 -0.15
N SER A 39 -10.77 -18.04 -1.22
CA SER A 39 -9.56 -18.51 -1.88
C SER A 39 -8.33 -17.99 -1.13
N ALA A 40 -7.34 -18.86 -0.91
CA ALA A 40 -6.07 -18.50 -0.27
C ALA A 40 -5.20 -17.51 -1.09
N ARG A 41 -5.69 -17.02 -2.24
CA ARG A 41 -4.93 -16.26 -3.24
C ARG A 41 -5.57 -14.90 -3.57
N LEU A 42 -6.19 -14.26 -2.60
CA LEU A 42 -6.86 -12.97 -2.75
C LEU A 42 -5.93 -11.86 -3.25
N PHE A 43 -4.67 -11.86 -2.82
CA PHE A 43 -3.69 -10.85 -3.20
C PHE A 43 -3.09 -11.13 -4.59
N ASP A 44 -2.85 -10.06 -5.35
CA ASP A 44 -2.10 -10.14 -6.60
C ASP A 44 -1.15 -8.93 -6.82
N TYR A 45 0.10 -9.19 -7.19
CA TYR A 45 1.08 -8.14 -7.48
C TYR A 45 0.78 -7.38 -8.77
N GLU A 46 0.00 -7.94 -9.70
CA GLU A 46 -0.36 -7.21 -10.92
C GLU A 46 -1.22 -5.98 -10.61
N GLY A 47 -2.08 -6.06 -9.59
CA GLY A 47 -2.82 -4.89 -9.09
C GLY A 47 -1.89 -3.79 -8.57
N VAL A 48 -0.89 -4.19 -7.79
CA VAL A 48 0.14 -3.27 -7.26
C VAL A 48 0.94 -2.66 -8.40
N ARG A 49 1.41 -3.48 -9.35
CA ARG A 49 2.17 -3.05 -10.53
C ARG A 49 1.43 -1.99 -11.35
N LYS A 50 0.16 -2.24 -11.67
CA LYS A 50 -0.68 -1.28 -12.41
C LYS A 50 -0.83 0.02 -11.63
N CYS A 51 -1.07 -0.06 -10.31
CA CYS A 51 -1.18 1.10 -9.44
C CYS A 51 0.10 1.94 -9.44
N VAL A 52 1.25 1.36 -9.10
CA VAL A 52 2.51 2.11 -9.00
C VAL A 52 2.98 2.64 -10.36
N THR A 53 2.72 1.91 -11.45
CA THR A 53 3.02 2.38 -12.81
C THR A 53 2.17 3.61 -13.14
N HIS A 54 0.88 3.59 -12.84
CA HIS A 54 0.01 4.73 -13.10
C HIS A 54 0.43 5.96 -12.28
N LEU A 55 0.66 5.79 -10.98
CA LEU A 55 1.07 6.89 -10.10
C LEU A 55 2.40 7.52 -10.57
N THR A 56 3.38 6.71 -10.94
CA THR A 56 4.71 7.20 -11.32
C THR A 56 4.77 7.70 -12.76
N LYS A 57 4.28 6.93 -13.73
CA LYS A 57 4.45 7.22 -15.17
C LYS A 57 3.37 8.14 -15.72
N ASN A 58 2.15 8.08 -15.20
CA ASN A 58 1.03 8.90 -15.70
C ASN A 58 0.81 10.16 -14.85
N LEU A 59 0.94 10.05 -13.52
CA LEU A 59 0.70 11.18 -12.60
C LEU A 59 1.98 11.86 -12.12
N GLY A 60 3.16 11.29 -12.40
CA GLY A 60 4.45 11.89 -12.00
C GLY A 60 4.70 11.91 -10.50
N LEU A 61 4.01 11.05 -9.73
CA LEU A 61 4.13 10.97 -8.29
C LEU A 61 5.31 10.08 -7.86
N ILE A 62 5.85 10.38 -6.68
CA ILE A 62 6.85 9.56 -6.01
C ILE A 62 6.13 8.58 -5.09
N VAL A 63 6.34 7.29 -5.29
CA VAL A 63 5.64 6.22 -4.55
C VAL A 63 6.50 5.69 -3.42
N ILE A 64 5.89 5.54 -2.23
CA ILE A 64 6.44 4.77 -1.11
C ILE A 64 5.51 3.58 -0.88
N GLY A 65 6.01 2.35 -1.04
CA GLY A 65 5.22 1.14 -0.83
C GLY A 65 5.21 0.69 0.63
N VAL A 66 4.08 0.21 1.13
CA VAL A 66 3.98 -0.45 2.45
C VAL A 66 3.52 -1.89 2.27
N VAL A 67 4.24 -2.83 2.87
CA VAL A 67 3.93 -4.27 2.79
C VAL A 67 4.45 -5.01 4.03
N TYR A 68 3.91 -6.20 4.33
CA TYR A 68 4.46 -7.04 5.40
C TYR A 68 5.88 -7.53 5.06
N GLU A 69 6.70 -7.68 6.10
CA GLU A 69 7.94 -8.45 6.03
C GLU A 69 7.66 -9.89 5.59
N ASN A 70 8.51 -10.41 4.69
CA ASN A 70 8.41 -11.77 4.15
C ASN A 70 6.99 -12.08 3.61
N PHE A 71 6.37 -11.09 2.96
CA PHE A 71 5.04 -11.27 2.41
C PHE A 71 5.07 -12.30 1.29
N TRP A 72 4.25 -13.34 1.48
CA TRP A 72 4.13 -14.44 0.55
C TRP A 72 2.95 -14.18 -0.40
N ALA A 73 3.22 -14.24 -1.70
CA ALA A 73 2.22 -14.21 -2.76
C ALA A 73 2.60 -15.18 -3.87
N VAL A 74 1.60 -15.68 -4.58
CA VAL A 74 1.80 -16.54 -5.76
C VAL A 74 1.62 -15.66 -7.00
N SER A 75 2.58 -15.69 -7.93
CA SER A 75 2.45 -14.99 -9.22
C SER A 75 1.40 -15.65 -10.12
N ASP A 76 1.02 -14.97 -11.19
CA ASP A 76 0.14 -15.54 -12.23
C ASP A 76 0.74 -16.78 -12.90
N THR A 77 2.07 -16.92 -12.94
CA THR A 77 2.78 -18.10 -13.44
C THR A 77 2.81 -19.27 -12.45
N GLY A 78 2.28 -19.07 -11.23
CA GLY A 78 2.28 -20.08 -10.17
C GLY A 78 3.54 -20.07 -9.31
N ASP A 79 4.47 -19.13 -9.54
CA ASP A 79 5.71 -19.03 -8.77
C ASP A 79 5.45 -18.38 -7.42
N GLU A 80 5.97 -19.00 -6.36
CA GLU A 80 5.92 -18.42 -5.02
C GLU A 80 6.94 -17.29 -4.90
N ARG A 81 6.48 -16.13 -4.42
CA ARG A 81 7.34 -14.98 -4.12
C ARG A 81 7.18 -14.56 -2.68
N TRP A 82 8.32 -14.38 -2.03
CA TRP A 82 8.44 -13.96 -0.63
C TRP A 82 8.84 -12.49 -0.47
N THR A 83 9.01 -11.79 -1.60
CA THR A 83 9.48 -10.42 -1.68
C THR A 83 8.69 -9.64 -2.73
N VAL A 84 8.72 -8.32 -2.63
CA VAL A 84 8.17 -7.44 -3.67
C VAL A 84 8.98 -7.63 -4.96
N PRO A 85 8.33 -7.84 -6.11
CA PRO A 85 8.98 -7.91 -7.42
C PRO A 85 9.91 -6.71 -7.70
N GLU A 86 11.10 -6.97 -8.26
CA GLU A 86 12.12 -5.94 -8.52
C GLU A 86 11.63 -4.78 -9.38
N ASP A 87 10.75 -5.06 -10.33
CA ASP A 87 10.17 -4.07 -11.22
C ASP A 87 9.12 -3.18 -10.53
N ILE A 88 8.48 -3.65 -9.45
CA ILE A 88 7.69 -2.80 -8.55
C ILE A 88 8.62 -1.98 -7.65
N VAL A 89 9.67 -2.60 -7.12
CA VAL A 89 10.68 -1.91 -6.28
C VAL A 89 11.32 -0.75 -7.04
N ALA A 90 11.68 -0.94 -8.30
CA ALA A 90 12.27 0.08 -9.15
C ALA A 90 11.36 1.29 -9.44
N LEU A 91 10.06 1.17 -9.18
CA LEU A 91 9.08 2.25 -9.29
C LEU A 91 8.81 2.96 -7.96
N CYS A 92 9.41 2.51 -6.85
CA CYS A 92 9.21 3.09 -5.53
C CYS A 92 10.48 3.82 -5.06
N GLU A 93 10.32 4.94 -4.35
CA GLU A 93 11.40 5.62 -3.64
C GLU A 93 11.91 4.73 -2.50
N THR A 94 10.99 4.17 -1.72
CA THR A 94 11.27 3.18 -0.68
C THR A 94 10.14 2.15 -0.57
N ILE A 95 10.47 0.99 0.00
CA ILE A 95 9.50 0.01 0.50
C ILE A 95 9.64 -0.07 2.02
N GLU A 96 8.58 0.30 2.71
CA GLU A 96 8.48 0.26 4.17
C GLU A 96 7.88 -1.09 4.59
N LEU A 97 8.65 -1.86 5.34
CA LEU A 97 8.23 -3.17 5.78
C LEU A 97 7.49 -3.10 7.11
N THR A 98 6.39 -3.84 7.21
CA THR A 98 5.62 -3.96 8.43
C THR A 98 5.88 -5.31 9.09
N PRO A 99 6.24 -5.36 10.39
CA PRO A 99 6.41 -6.62 11.08
C PRO A 99 5.13 -7.46 11.02
N ARG A 100 5.27 -8.77 10.77
CA ARG A 100 4.14 -9.70 10.92
C ARG A 100 3.90 -9.97 12.40
N LEU A 101 3.01 -9.20 13.01
CA LEU A 101 2.53 -9.49 14.37
C LEU A 101 1.72 -10.79 14.37
N ARG A 102 2.01 -11.69 15.31
CA ARG A 102 1.23 -12.92 15.53
C ARG A 102 0.09 -12.61 16.52
N GLY A 103 -1.15 -13.04 16.24
CA GLY A 103 -2.34 -12.85 17.12
C GLY A 103 -3.36 -11.80 16.65
N GLN A 104 -4.64 -11.89 17.09
CA GLN A 104 -5.84 -11.29 16.44
C GLN A 104 -5.79 -9.80 16.00
N GLN A 105 -4.88 -8.98 16.53
CA GLN A 105 -4.70 -7.58 16.11
C GLN A 105 -3.91 -7.41 14.79
N HIS A 106 -3.52 -8.51 14.13
CA HIS A 106 -2.72 -8.49 12.90
C HIS A 106 -3.35 -7.78 11.71
N ARG A 107 -4.68 -7.64 11.65
CA ARG A 107 -5.33 -7.05 10.47
C ARG A 107 -4.99 -5.57 10.28
N SER A 108 -4.61 -4.84 11.32
CA SER A 108 -4.47 -3.37 11.26
C SER A 108 -3.03 -2.88 11.22
N ALA A 109 -2.03 -3.76 11.28
CA ALA A 109 -0.62 -3.32 11.38
C ALA A 109 -0.15 -2.61 10.09
N HIS A 110 -0.53 -3.13 8.92
CA HIS A 110 -0.22 -2.52 7.63
C HIS A 110 -0.96 -1.18 7.40
N ASP A 111 -2.19 -1.07 7.88
CA ASP A 111 -2.99 0.16 7.90
C ASP A 111 -2.33 1.23 8.76
N GLU A 112 -1.96 0.87 9.99
CA GLU A 112 -1.27 1.74 10.94
C GLU A 112 0.05 2.26 10.36
N MET A 113 0.84 1.38 9.73
CA MET A 113 2.10 1.78 9.11
C MET A 113 1.87 2.70 7.91
N THR A 114 0.86 2.43 7.09
CA THR A 114 0.49 3.30 5.96
C THR A 114 0.13 4.70 6.46
N ILE A 115 -0.74 4.79 7.46
CA ILE A 115 -1.17 6.06 8.07
C ILE A 115 0.01 6.80 8.70
N LYS A 116 0.82 6.12 9.54
CA LYS A 116 1.97 6.73 10.21
C LYS A 116 3.04 7.18 9.21
N CYS A 117 3.29 6.38 8.17
CA CYS A 117 4.25 6.70 7.12
C CYS A 117 3.83 7.97 6.37
N ALA A 118 2.54 8.07 6.02
CA ALA A 118 1.99 9.23 5.32
C ALA A 118 1.97 10.49 6.20
N TYR A 119 1.52 10.36 7.45
CA TYR A 119 1.46 11.46 8.41
C TYR A 119 2.85 12.05 8.72
N ARG A 120 3.88 11.22 8.94
CA ARG A 120 5.26 11.69 9.17
C ARG A 120 5.85 12.47 8.01
N ARG A 121 5.39 12.18 6.79
CA ARG A 121 5.80 12.85 5.55
C ARG A 121 4.84 13.95 5.12
N ASN A 122 3.77 14.16 5.89
CA ASN A 122 2.66 15.06 5.59
C ASN A 122 2.19 14.96 4.13
N CYS A 123 2.01 13.73 3.67
CA CYS A 123 1.65 13.40 2.28
C CYS A 123 0.35 12.58 2.22
N ARG A 124 -0.12 12.31 1.00
CA ARG A 124 -1.31 11.48 0.78
C ARG A 124 -0.97 9.99 0.91
N PHE A 125 -1.98 9.18 1.20
CA PHE A 125 -1.87 7.74 1.07
C PHE A 125 -3.00 7.17 0.20
N LEU A 126 -2.72 6.03 -0.42
CA LEU A 126 -3.66 5.29 -1.25
C LEU A 126 -3.93 3.95 -0.58
N ASP A 127 -5.18 3.79 -0.19
CA ASP A 127 -5.76 2.59 0.38
C ASP A 127 -7.22 2.47 -0.11
N ASN A 128 -7.74 1.25 -0.17
CA ASN A 128 -9.14 0.97 -0.50
C ASN A 128 -9.97 0.55 0.73
N ASP A 129 -9.40 0.68 1.94
CA ASP A 129 -10.12 0.66 3.21
C ASP A 129 -10.75 2.03 3.52
N ASN A 130 -11.85 2.03 4.25
CA ASN A 130 -12.55 3.22 4.73
C ASN A 130 -12.22 3.57 6.19
N TYR A 131 -11.43 2.72 6.87
CA TYR A 131 -10.94 2.89 8.24
C TYR A 131 -12.04 3.25 9.26
N PHE A 132 -13.25 2.71 9.10
CA PHE A 132 -14.35 2.99 10.04
C PHE A 132 -13.95 2.68 11.48
N ASP A 133 -13.21 1.60 11.69
CA ASP A 133 -12.73 1.16 13.01
C ASP A 133 -11.77 2.17 13.68
N TRP A 134 -11.17 3.07 12.88
CA TRP A 134 -10.24 4.10 13.36
C TRP A 134 -10.94 5.44 13.64
N ARG A 135 -12.21 5.61 13.24
CA ARG A 135 -12.98 6.84 13.51
C ARG A 135 -13.58 6.87 14.92
N SER A 136 -13.53 5.77 15.64
CA SER A 136 -14.21 5.59 16.94
C SER A 136 -13.29 5.75 18.16
N TRP A 137 -12.08 6.27 17.97
CA TRP A 137 -11.12 6.55 19.04
C TRP A 137 -10.90 8.05 19.21
#